data_AF-A0A2M8LCD6-F1
#
_entry.id   AF-A0A2M8LCD6-F1
#
_cell.length_a   1.000
_cell.length_b   1.000
_cell.length_c   1.000
_cell.angle_alpha   90.00
_cell.angle_beta   90.00
_cell.angle_gamma   90.00
#
_symmetry.space_group_name_H-M   'P 1'
#
loop_
_entity.id
_entity.type
_entity.pdbx_description
1 polymer ?
#
loop_
_entity_poly.entity_id
_entity_poly.type
_entity_poly.pdbx_seq_one_letter_code
_entity_poly.pdbx_strand_id
1 'polypeptide(L)' 'MKQAVKSQLSGVTEEQKEQILNMVEKNPAFFEKLAAELQEALKSGMDQQTVVASVMEKHKAELERLMKN' A
#
# COMPACT_ATOMS: atom_id res chain seq x y z
N MET A 1 -20.62 -10.22 -4.38
CA MET A 1 -19.78 -9.05 -4.00
C MET A 1 -18.52 -9.42 -3.21
N LYS A 2 -18.57 -10.23 -2.14
CA LYS A 2 -17.36 -10.74 -1.44
C LYS A 2 -16.39 -11.53 -2.33
N GLN A 3 -16.92 -12.19 -3.36
CA GLN A 3 -16.15 -13.03 -4.28
C GLN A 3 -15.36 -12.22 -5.33
N ALA A 4 -15.86 -11.05 -5.73
CA ALA A 4 -15.19 -10.17 -6.69
C ALA A 4 -13.94 -9.51 -6.08
N VAL A 5 -14.01 -9.17 -4.78
CA VAL A 5 -12.87 -8.64 -4.02
C VAL A 5 -11.80 -9.72 -3.81
N LYS A 6 -12.19 -10.98 -3.54
CA LYS A 6 -11.24 -12.11 -3.48
C LYS A 6 -10.50 -12.34 -4.80
N SER A 7 -11.18 -12.19 -5.93
CA SER A 7 -10.59 -12.37 -7.27
C SER A 7 -9.61 -11.26 -7.66
N GLN A 8 -9.80 -10.03 -7.19
CA GLN A 8 -8.85 -8.93 -7.42
C GLN A 8 -7.65 -8.98 -6.46
N LEU A 9 -7.78 -9.74 -5.36
CA LEU A 9 -6.72 -10.00 -4.39
C LEU A 9 -5.99 -11.34 -4.63
N SER A 10 -6.20 -11.99 -5.79
CA SER A 10 -5.59 -13.28 -6.17
C SER A 10 -4.07 -13.25 -6.37
N GLY A 11 -3.40 -12.17 -5.98
CA GLY A 11 -1.94 -12.03 -6.01
C GLY A 11 -1.38 -11.40 -4.73
N VAL A 12 -2.22 -11.16 -3.72
CA VAL A 12 -1.82 -10.55 -2.46
C VAL A 12 -2.15 -11.54 -1.34
N THR A 13 -1.12 -12.15 -0.74
CA THR A 13 -1.30 -13.17 0.29
C THR A 13 -1.99 -12.58 1.52
N GLU A 14 -2.69 -13.40 2.30
CA GLU A 14 -3.32 -12.93 3.54
C GLU A 14 -2.29 -12.29 4.49
N GLU A 15 -1.04 -12.78 4.49
CA GLU A 15 0.09 -12.16 5.19
C GLU A 15 0.41 -10.74 4.72
N GLN A 16 0.30 -10.46 3.42
CA GLN A 16 0.50 -9.11 2.90
C GLN A 16 -0.64 -8.18 3.31
N LYS A 17 -1.87 -8.68 3.44
CA LYS A 17 -3.01 -7.90 3.97
C LYS A 17 -2.85 -7.62 5.46
N GLU A 18 -2.43 -8.61 6.24
CA GLU A 18 -2.12 -8.43 7.67
C GLU A 18 -0.92 -7.50 7.89
N GLN A 19 0.11 -7.57 7.04
CA GLN A 19 1.21 -6.61 7.09
C GLN A 19 0.72 -5.19 6.78
N ILE A 20 -0.12 -4.99 5.77
CA ILE A 20 -0.69 -3.67 5.48
C ILE A 20 -1.52 -3.18 6.67
N LEU A 21 -2.38 -4.02 7.25
CA LEU A 21 -3.17 -3.66 8.43
C LEU A 21 -2.28 -3.28 9.63
N ASN A 22 -1.30 -4.11 9.98
CA ASN A 22 -0.38 -3.85 11.10
C ASN A 22 0.42 -2.56 10.90
N MET A 23 0.81 -2.25 9.66
CA MET A 23 1.52 -1.02 9.36
C MET A 23 0.59 0.21 9.43
N VAL A 24 -0.68 0.09 9.03
CA VAL A 24 -1.71 1.13 9.21
C VAL A 24 -1.97 1.39 10.69
N GLU A 25 -2.01 0.36 11.54
CA GLU A 25 -2.18 0.52 12.99
C GLU A 25 -1.00 1.25 13.65
N LYS A 26 0.24 0.99 13.20
CA LYS A 26 1.43 1.68 13.70
C LYS A 26 1.47 3.17 13.35
N ASN A 27 1.02 3.55 12.15
CA ASN A 27 0.98 4.95 11.73
C ASN A 27 -0.13 5.23 10.70
N PRO A 28 -1.37 5.48 11.16
CA PRO A 28 -2.52 5.64 10.28
C PRO A 28 -2.40 6.90 9.40
N ALA A 29 -1.82 7.98 9.94
CA ALA A 29 -1.63 9.23 9.22
C ALA A 29 -0.65 9.10 8.04
N PHE A 30 0.38 8.27 8.19
CA PHE A 30 1.31 7.95 7.11
C PHE A 30 0.61 7.16 5.99
N PHE A 31 -0.19 6.15 6.35
CA PHE A 31 -0.94 5.37 5.35
C PHE A 31 -2.04 6.16 4.65
N GLU A 32 -2.70 7.09 5.34
CA GLU A 32 -3.67 7.99 4.73
C GLU A 32 -3.01 8.88 3.65
N LYS A 33 -1.83 9.43 3.96
CA LYS A 33 -1.02 10.16 2.97
C LYS A 33 -0.56 9.25 1.83
N LEU A 34 -0.08 8.05 2.15
CA LEU A 34 0.37 7.08 1.15
C LEU A 34 -0.76 6.71 0.20
N ALA A 35 -1.96 6.43 0.73
CA ALA A 35 -3.14 6.09 -0.06
C ALA A 35 -3.59 7.25 -0.96
N ALA A 36 -3.54 8.49 -0.45
CA ALA A 36 -3.82 9.68 -1.25
C ALA A 36 -2.83 9.85 -2.40
N GLU A 37 -1.52 9.73 -2.12
CA GLU A 37 -0.48 9.81 -3.17
C GLU A 37 -0.62 8.68 -4.18
N LEU A 38 -0.94 7.47 -3.73
CA LEU A 38 -1.09 6.30 -4.59
C LEU A 38 -2.33 6.44 -5.48
N GLN A 39 -3.45 6.95 -4.96
CA GLN A 39 -4.62 7.28 -5.78
C GLN A 39 -4.35 8.39 -6.80
N GLU A 40 -3.57 9.41 -6.43
CA GLU A 40 -3.19 10.50 -7.34
C GLU A 40 -2.25 9.99 -8.44
N ALA A 41 -1.25 9.18 -8.08
CA ALA A 41 -0.34 8.58 -9.03
C ALA A 41 -1.03 7.55 -9.95
N LEU A 42 -2.03 6.82 -9.48
CA LEU A 42 -2.83 5.94 -10.35
C LEU A 42 -3.63 6.73 -11.41
N LYS A 43 -3.97 8.00 -11.15
CA LYS A 43 -4.62 8.87 -12.13
C LYS A 43 -3.65 9.34 -13.22
N SER A 44 -2.34 9.18 -13.04
CA SER A 44 -1.35 9.60 -14.04
C SER A 44 -1.30 8.70 -15.28
N GLY A 45 -2.08 7.61 -15.32
CA GLY A 45 -2.10 6.65 -16.41
C GLY A 45 -0.91 5.68 -16.43
N MET A 46 -0.07 5.69 -15.39
CA MET A 46 0.99 4.71 -15.20
C MET A 46 0.43 3.38 -14.72
N ASP A 47 1.16 2.29 -15.02
CA ASP A 47 0.81 0.95 -14.57
C ASP A 47 0.78 0.87 -13.03
N GLN A 48 -0.23 0.19 -12.49
CA GLN A 48 -0.47 0.09 -11.05
C GLN A 48 0.75 -0.45 -10.30
N GLN A 49 1.47 -1.41 -10.88
CA GLN A 49 2.65 -2.01 -10.25
C GLN A 49 3.81 -1.01 -10.20
N THR A 50 3.95 -0.17 -11.23
CA THR A 50 4.96 0.90 -11.28
C THR A 50 4.63 2.02 -10.29
N VAL A 51 3.36 2.41 -10.20
CA VAL A 51 2.90 3.43 -9.25
C VAL A 51 3.13 2.98 -7.81
N VAL A 52 2.75 1.75 -7.48
CA VAL A 52 2.96 1.18 -6.15
C VAL A 52 4.46 1.13 -5.82
N ALA A 53 5.30 0.68 -6.74
CA ALA A 53 6.75 0.64 -6.54
C ALA A 53 7.33 2.04 -6.27
N SER A 54 6.95 3.04 -7.08
CA SER A 54 7.41 4.43 -6.92
C SER A 54 7.01 5.03 -5.58
N VAL A 55 5.74 4.85 -5.18
CA VAL A 55 5.22 5.36 -3.90
C VAL A 55 5.90 4.65 -2.72
N MET A 56 6.03 3.32 -2.76
CA MET A 56 6.73 2.58 -1.71
C MET A 56 8.21 2.93 -1.63
N GLU A 57 8.87 3.19 -2.76
CA GLU A 57 10.28 3.60 -2.79
C GLU A 57 10.49 5.00 -2.23
N LYS A 58 9.61 5.94 -2.60
CA LYS A 58 9.60 7.32 -2.06
C LYS A 58 9.44 7.33 -0.54
N HIS A 59 8.62 6.43 -0.02
CA HIS A 59 8.34 6.31 1.42
C HIS A 59 9.13 5.19 2.11
N LYS A 60 10.08 4.55 1.43
CA LYS A 60 10.86 3.42 1.94
C LYS A 60 11.57 3.75 3.25
N ALA A 61 12.19 4.94 3.33
CA ALA A 61 12.89 5.38 4.53
C ALA A 61 11.95 5.54 5.74
N GLU A 62 10.69 5.91 5.49
CA GLU A 62 9.68 6.09 6.54
C GLU A 62 9.09 4.74 6.96
N LEU A 63 8.83 3.85 6.00
CA LEU A 63 8.49 2.44 6.25
C LEU A 63 9.58 1.71 7.06
N GLU A 64 10.85 1.88 6.70
CA GLU A 64 11.99 1.30 7.42
C GLU A 64 12.06 1.81 8.86
N ARG A 65 11.78 3.11 9.09
CA ARG A 65 11.69 3.66 10.45
C ARG A 65 10.54 3.05 11.26
N LEU A 66 9.39 2.81 10.63
CA LEU A 66 8.22 2.19 11.26
C LEU A 66 8.41 0.69 11.56
N MET A 67 9.25 0.00 10.77
CA MET A 67 9.61 -1.41 10.98
C MET A 67 10.71 -1.60 12.03
N LYS A 68 11.61 -0.63 12.19
CA LYS A 68 12.75 -0.71 13.11
C LYS A 68 12.40 -0.31 14.56
N ASN A 69 11.21 0.23 14.79
CA ASN A 69 10.62 0.57 16.09
C ASN A 69 9.50 -0.42 16.48
#